data_AF-A0A7C5SQF4-F1
#
_entry.id   AF-A0A7C5SQF4-F1
#
_cell.length_a   1.000
_cell.length_b   1.000
_cell.length_c   1.000
_cell.angle_alpha   90.00
_cell.angle_beta   90.00
_cell.angle_gamma   90.00
#
_symmetry.space_group_name_H-M   'P 1'
#
loop_
_entity.id
_entity.type
_entity.pdbx_description
1 polymer ?
#
loop_
_entity_poly.entity_id
_entity_poly.type
_entity_poly.pdbx_seq_one_letter_code
_entity_poly.pdbx_strand_id
1 'polypeptide(L)' 'SLWNSHPQVYIPVDVTGSAKCPYCGCEYRLVD' A
#
# COMPACT_ATOMS: atom_id res chain seq x y z
N SER A 1 -9.79 12.89 11.04
CA SER A 1 -9.36 11.79 11.94
C SER A 1 -8.86 10.64 11.07
N LEU A 2 -7.59 10.66 10.65
CA LEU A 2 -7.03 9.66 9.70
C LEU A 2 -6.00 8.71 10.36
N TRP A 3 -5.60 9.03 11.60
CA TRP A 3 -4.72 8.18 12.38
C TRP A 3 -5.57 7.00 12.90
N ASN A 4 -5.24 5.79 12.47
CA ASN A 4 -5.91 4.51 12.78
C ASN A 4 -7.09 4.08 11.87
N SER A 5 -7.19 4.56 10.63
CA SER A 5 -8.25 4.09 9.71
C SER A 5 -8.09 2.65 9.23
N HIS A 6 -6.92 2.04 9.35
CA HIS A 6 -6.70 0.61 9.09
C HIS A 6 -5.42 0.11 9.79
N PRO A 7 -5.30 -1.22 10.04
CA PRO A 7 -4.08 -1.82 10.58
C PRO A 7 -2.89 -1.68 9.63
N GLN A 8 -1.68 -1.76 10.19
CA GLN A 8 -0.45 -1.86 9.40
C GLN A 8 -0.45 -3.19 8.65
N VAL A 9 -0.21 -3.14 7.34
CA VAL A 9 -0.14 -4.32 6.48
C VAL A 9 1.05 -4.23 5.54
N TYR A 10 1.58 -5.40 5.16
CA TYR A 10 2.65 -5.50 4.19
C TYR A 10 2.06 -5.57 2.78
N ILE A 11 2.54 -4.71 1.89
CA ILE A 11 2.07 -4.64 0.50
C ILE A 11 3.21 -5.13 -0.40
N PRO A 12 3.06 -6.27 -1.10
CA PRO A 12 4.10 -6.81 -1.98
C PRO A 12 4.15 -5.99 -3.27
N VAL A 13 5.13 -5.09 -3.37
CA VAL A 13 5.41 -4.27 -4.57
C VAL A 13 6.49 -4.88 -5.48
N ASP A 14 7.10 -5.98 -5.06
CA ASP A 14 8.27 -6.62 -5.69
C ASP A 14 7.94 -7.33 -7.01
N VAL A 15 6.73 -7.90 -7.16
CA VAL A 15 6.38 -8.72 -8.32
C VAL A 15 5.93 -7.90 -9.53
N THR A 16 5.13 -6.86 -9.30
CA THR A 16 4.48 -6.05 -10.35
C THR A 16 5.05 -4.63 -10.47
N GLY A 17 5.98 -4.23 -9.60
CA GLY A 17 6.53 -2.86 -9.52
C GLY A 17 5.52 -1.81 -9.06
N SER A 18 4.26 -2.20 -8.85
CA SER A 18 3.22 -1.39 -8.25
C SER A 18 2.20 -2.28 -7.54
N ALA A 19 1.66 -1.79 -6.43
CA ALA A 19 0.65 -2.48 -5.64
C ALA A 19 -0.27 -1.49 -4.94
N LYS A 20 -1.48 -1.92 -4.60
CA LYS A 20 -2.49 -1.08 -3.93
C LYS A 20 -2.74 -1.56 -2.51
N CYS A 21 -2.92 -0.61 -1.60
CA CYS A 21 -3.39 -0.94 -0.26
C CYS A 21 -4.87 -1.39 -0.33
N PRO A 22 -5.21 -2.56 0.25
CA PRO A 22 -6.59 -3.07 0.23
C PRO A 22 -7.57 -2.26 1.09
N TYR A 23 -7.07 -1.38 1.96
CA TYR A 23 -7.92 -0.57 2.86
C TYR A 23 -8.14 0.84 2.34
N CYS A 24 -7.06 1.58 2.09
CA CYS A 24 -7.14 2.98 1.68
C CYS A 24 -7.09 3.17 0.16
N GLY A 25 -6.79 2.12 -0.62
CA GLY A 25 -6.68 2.20 -2.07
C GLY A 25 -5.45 2.96 -2.58
N CYS A 26 -4.54 3.39 -1.69
CA CYS A 26 -3.30 4.04 -2.08
C CYS A 26 -2.48 3.13 -3.00
N GLU A 27 -2.04 3.67 -4.12
CA GLU A 27 -1.16 3.00 -5.08
C GLU A 27 0.29 3.31 -4.73
N TYR A 28 1.05 2.26 -4.44
CA TYR A 28 2.48 2.31 -4.17
C TYR A 28 3.20 1.81 -5.42
N ARG A 29 4.20 2.56 -5.86
CA ARG A 29 5.06 2.19 -6.98
C ARG A 29 6.49 2.08 -6.47
N LEU A 30 7.18 1.02 -6.88
CA LEU A 30 8.60 0.84 -6.61
C LEU A 30 9.36 1.77 -7.56
N VAL A 31 10.03 2.77 -6.99
CA VAL A 31 10.86 3.73 -7.71
C VAL A 31 12.30 3.37 -7.37
N ASP A 32 13.12 3.15 -8.40
CA ASP A 32 14.56 2.86 -8.28
C ASP A 32 15.32 3.98 -7.56
#